data_AF-A0A2Z4RSJ1-F1
#
_entry.id   AF-A0A2Z4RSJ1-F1
#
_cell.length_a   1.000
_cell.length_b   1.000
_cell.length_c   1.000
_cell.angle_alpha   90.00
_cell.angle_beta   90.00
_cell.angle_gamma   90.00
#
_symmetry.space_group_name_H-M   'P 1'
#
loop_
_entity.id
_entity.type
_entity.pdbx_description
1 polymer ?
#
loop_
_entity_poly.entity_id
_entity_poly.type
_entity_poly.pdbx_seq_one_letter_code
_entity_poly.pdbx_strand_id
1 'polypeptide(L)' 'MDGITVRQDSEGRYSHNDVHDASGTSSTYAPGQWARYEAQSLVAELKVGDPTIEPLTAKAGRYGGTYAVKALVYTYAM' A
#
# COMPACT_ATOMS: atom_id res chain seq x y z
N MET A 1 9.39 -20.11 10.13
CA MET A 1 8.66 -18.84 10.23
C MET A 1 8.79 -18.18 8.88
N ASP A 2 7.86 -18.44 7.97
CA ASP A 2 7.88 -17.85 6.63
C ASP A 2 7.40 -16.40 6.74
N GLY A 3 8.36 -15.50 6.91
CA GLY A 3 8.12 -14.06 6.88
C GLY A 3 7.64 -13.66 5.49
N ILE A 4 6.54 -12.93 5.44
CA ILE A 4 6.02 -12.37 4.19
C ILE A 4 7.08 -11.41 3.63
N THR A 5 7.69 -11.77 2.50
CA THR A 5 8.67 -10.91 1.84
C THR A 5 7.95 -9.88 1.00
N VAL A 6 7.67 -8.72 1.60
CA VAL A 6 7.02 -7.59 0.92
C VAL A 6 8.08 -6.74 0.23
N ARG A 7 7.93 -6.50 -1.08
CA ARG A 7 8.86 -5.62 -1.80
C ARG A 7 8.73 -4.20 -1.31
N GLN A 8 9.87 -3.49 -1.25
CA GLN A 8 9.92 -2.07 -0.99
C GLN A 8 10.45 -1.32 -2.20
N ASP A 9 10.01 -0.07 -2.35
CA ASP A 9 10.62 0.84 -3.32
C ASP A 9 11.83 1.59 -2.72
N SER A 10 12.48 2.41 -3.55
CA SER A 10 13.63 3.23 -3.15
C SER A 10 13.32 4.26 -2.06
N GLU A 11 12.05 4.54 -1.79
CA GLU A 11 11.56 5.46 -0.76
C GLU A 11 11.14 4.70 0.52
N GLY A 12 11.31 3.37 0.57
CA GLY A 12 10.95 2.53 1.71
C GLY A 12 9.45 2.23 1.82
N ARG A 13 8.68 2.42 0.74
CA ARG A 13 7.24 2.10 0.69
C ARG A 13 7.05 0.63 0.34
N TYR A 14 6.09 -0.02 0.99
CA TYR A 14 5.82 -1.43 0.88
C TYR A 14 4.80 -1.72 -0.22
N SER A 15 5.03 -2.78 -0.99
CA SER A 15 4.12 -3.27 -2.02
C SER A 15 2.86 -3.84 -1.37
N HIS A 16 1.76 -3.10 -1.49
CA HIS A 16 0.47 -3.54 -1.00
C HIS A 16 -0.05 -4.75 -1.79
N ASN A 17 0.39 -4.92 -3.05
CA ASN A 17 0.09 -6.10 -3.86
C ASN A 17 0.68 -7.38 -3.23
N ASP A 18 1.92 -7.34 -2.73
CA ASP A 18 2.54 -8.52 -2.12
C ASP A 18 1.89 -8.87 -0.78
N VAL A 19 1.48 -7.85 -0.01
CA VAL A 19 0.68 -8.04 1.21
C VAL A 19 -0.66 -8.68 0.87
N HIS A 20 -1.33 -8.19 -0.16
CA HIS A 20 -2.61 -8.74 -0.61
C HIS A 20 -2.50 -10.20 -1.08
N ASP A 21 -1.43 -10.52 -1.80
CA ASP A 21 -1.13 -11.88 -2.24
C ASP A 21 -0.92 -12.82 -1.04
N ALA A 22 -0.13 -12.36 -0.05
CA ALA A 22 0.14 -13.09 1.17
C ALA A 22 -1.08 -13.22 2.11
N SER A 23 -1.98 -12.23 2.12
CA SER A 23 -3.20 -12.22 2.94
C SER A 23 -4.35 -13.07 2.35
N GLY A 24 -4.18 -13.64 1.16
CA GLY A 24 -5.20 -14.49 0.53
C GLY A 24 -6.13 -13.72 -0.42
N THR A 25 -5.54 -13.13 -1.46
CA THR A 25 -6.12 -12.82 -2.80
C THR A 25 -7.64 -12.63 -2.89
N SER A 26 -8.19 -11.82 -1.99
CA SER A 26 -9.62 -11.52 -1.98
C SER A 26 -9.90 -10.37 -2.94
N SER A 27 -10.42 -10.67 -4.13
CA SER A 27 -10.67 -9.69 -5.20
C SER A 27 -11.54 -8.49 -4.78
N THR A 28 -12.36 -8.64 -3.73
CA THR A 28 -13.13 -7.55 -3.10
C THR A 28 -12.24 -6.45 -2.48
N TYR A 29 -11.07 -6.83 -1.95
CA TYR A 29 -10.09 -5.93 -1.32
C TYR A 29 -8.84 -5.77 -2.17
N ALA A 30 -8.99 -5.89 -3.50
CA ALA A 30 -7.89 -5.72 -4.40
C ALA A 30 -7.18 -4.37 -4.14
N PRO A 31 -5.84 -4.33 -4.22
CA PRO A 31 -5.03 -3.18 -3.84
C PRO A 31 -5.40 -1.89 -4.58
N GLY A 32 -5.96 -1.99 -5.81
CA GLY A 32 -6.47 -0.85 -6.56
C GLY A 32 -7.81 -0.31 -6.07
N GLN A 33 -8.70 -1.17 -5.56
CA GLN A 33 -10.00 -0.76 -4.97
C GLN A 33 -9.78 -0.10 -3.60
N TRP A 34 -8.97 -0.73 -2.75
CA TRP A 34 -8.59 -0.17 -1.45
C TRP A 34 -7.89 1.18 -1.59
N ALA A 35 -6.92 1.30 -2.51
CA ALA A 35 -6.24 2.56 -2.82
C ALA A 35 -7.22 3.68 -3.22
N ARG A 36 -8.32 3.31 -3.90
CA ARG A 36 -9.29 4.26 -4.43
C ARG A 36 -10.33 4.70 -3.41
N TYR A 37 -10.73 3.86 -2.45
CA TYR A 37 -11.82 4.19 -1.54
C TYR A 37 -11.35 4.39 -0.10
N GLU A 38 -10.58 3.45 0.44
CA GLU A 38 -10.14 3.45 1.84
C GLU A 38 -8.88 4.32 2.04
N ALA A 39 -7.90 4.18 1.14
CA ALA A 39 -6.62 4.86 1.32
C ALA A 39 -6.70 6.39 1.12
N GLN A 40 -7.70 6.92 0.40
CA GLN A 40 -7.80 8.36 0.15
C GLN A 40 -7.91 9.19 1.43
N SER A 41 -8.70 8.72 2.41
CA SER A 41 -8.85 9.41 3.70
C SER A 41 -7.54 9.42 4.46
N LEU A 42 -6.88 8.27 4.57
CA LEU A 42 -5.60 8.15 5.26
C LEU A 42 -4.47 8.93 4.57
N VAL A 43 -4.44 8.91 3.23
CA VAL A 43 -3.49 9.69 2.43
C VAL A 43 -3.68 11.18 2.68
N ALA A 44 -4.92 11.66 2.76
CA ALA A 44 -5.21 13.04 3.08
C ALA A 44 -4.73 13.40 4.48
N GLU A 45 -4.99 12.56 5.49
CA GLU A 45 -4.52 12.78 6.87
C GLU A 45 -2.99 12.79 6.96
N LEU A 46 -2.31 11.87 6.30
CA LEU A 46 -0.86 11.80 6.25
C LEU A 46 -0.25 13.03 5.57
N LYS A 47 -0.87 13.51 4.48
CA LYS A 47 -0.44 14.74 3.78
C LYS A 47 -0.68 16.01 4.60
N VAL A 48 -1.65 16.00 5.51
CA VAL A 48 -1.89 17.13 6.43
C VAL A 48 -0.74 17.22 7.45
N GLY A 49 -0.25 16.08 7.95
CA GLY A 49 0.88 16.03 8.87
C GLY A 49 2.22 16.34 8.20
N ASP A 50 2.44 15.80 7.00
CA ASP A 50 3.63 16.07 6.20
C ASP A 50 3.26 16.06 4.69
N PRO A 51 3.26 17.22 4.01
CA PRO A 51 2.88 17.30 2.60
C PRO A 51 3.98 16.79 1.66
N THR A 52 5.20 16.54 2.17
CA THR A 52 6.32 16.07 1.35
C THR A 52 6.35 14.55 1.20
N ILE A 53 5.65 13.83 2.09
CA ILE A 53 5.53 12.38 1.95
C ILE A 53 4.52 12.03 0.87
N GLU A 54 4.84 10.98 0.13
CA GLU A 54 3.96 10.42 -0.88
C GLU A 54 3.44 9.06 -0.37
N PRO A 55 2.42 9.07 0.51
CA PRO A 55 2.04 7.91 1.34
C PRO A 55 1.47 6.74 0.55
N LEU A 56 0.99 7.01 -0.67
CA LEU A 56 0.46 6.03 -1.59
C LEU A 56 0.91 6.40 -3.00
N THR A 57 1.56 5.48 -3.68
CA THR A 57 1.94 5.64 -5.08
C THR A 57 1.50 4.42 -5.88
N ALA A 58 0.96 4.67 -7.07
CA ALA A 58 0.60 3.62 -8.01
C ALA A 58 1.58 3.71 -9.18
N LYS A 59 2.48 2.73 -9.29
CA LYS A 59 3.36 2.62 -10.45
C LYS A 59 2.66 1.82 -11.54
N ALA A 60 2.56 2.39 -12.75
CA ALA A 60 2.09 1.67 -13.92
C ALA A 60 3.24 0.88 -14.58
N GLY A 61 2.97 -0.32 -15.09
CA GLY A 61 3.95 -1.14 -15.84
C GLY A 61 4.02 -2.60 -15.40
N ARG A 62 4.92 -3.37 -16.01
CA ARG A 62 5.11 -4.82 -15.76
C ARG A 62 5.55 -5.14 -14.32
N TYR A 63 6.22 -4.20 -13.67
CA TYR A 63 6.56 -4.23 -12.23
C TYR A 63 5.77 -3.17 -11.44
N GLY A 64 4.65 -2.72 -12.04
CA GLY A 64 3.73 -1.78 -11.44
C GLY A 64 2.94 -2.39 -10.30
N GLY A 65 2.44 -1.54 -9.41
CA GLY A 65 1.70 -1.95 -8.22
C GLY A 65 1.38 -0.76 -7.32
N THR A 66 0.52 -1.01 -6.34
CA THR A 66 0.22 -0.03 -5.29
C THR A 66 1.28 -0.16 -4.20
N TYR A 67 2.02 0.91 -3.96
CA TYR A 67 3.02 1.00 -2.88
C TYR A 67 2.52 1.98 -1.84
N ALA A 68 2.55 1.59 -0.57
CA ALA A 68 2.09 2.39 0.53
C ALA A 68 3.14 2.44 1.65
N VAL A 69 3.20 3.54 2.40
CA VAL A 69 4.06 3.63 3.58
C VAL A 69 3.62 2.62 4.64
N LYS A 70 4.56 2.20 5.50
CA LYS A 70 4.32 1.18 6.54
C LYS A 70 3.07 1.45 7.39
N ALA A 71 2.81 2.72 7.70
CA ALA A 71 1.63 3.15 8.46
C ALA A 71 0.31 2.74 7.78
N LEU A 72 0.21 2.91 6.46
CA LEU A 72 -0.96 2.55 5.64
C LEU A 72 -1.14 1.03 5.53
N VAL A 73 -0.03 0.29 5.45
CA VAL A 73 -0.08 -1.18 5.40
C VAL A 73 -0.57 -1.76 6.72
N TYR A 74 -0.15 -1.17 7.85
CA TYR A 74 -0.61 -1.61 9.17
C TYR A 74 -2.11 -1.38 9.38
N THR A 75 -2.66 -0.25 8.92
CA THR A 75 -4.11 -0.01 8.98
C THR A 75 -4.93 -0.98 8.14
N TYR A 76 -4.35 -1.57 7.09
CA TYR A 76 -5.02 -2.61 6.30
C TYR A 76 -4.99 -3.99 6.97
N ALA A 77 -4.00 -4.27 7.82
CA ALA A 77 -3.84 -5.56 8.48
C ALA A 77 -4.57 -5.67 9.83
N MET A 78 -5.32 -4.64 10.22
CA MET A 78 -5.99 -4.54 11.53
C MET A 78 -7.51 -4.61 11.42
#